data_AF-A0A7W6CSU4-F1
#
_entry.id   AF-A0A7W6CSU4-F1
#
_cell.length_a   1.000
_cell.length_b   1.000
_cell.length_c   1.000
_cell.angle_alpha   90.00
_cell.angle_beta   90.00
_cell.angle_gamma   90.00
#
_symmetry.space_group_name_H-M   'P 1'
#
loop_
_entity.id
_entity.type
_entity.pdbx_description
1 polymer ?
#
loop_
_entity_poly.entity_id
_entity_poly.type
_entity_poly.pdbx_seq_one_letter_code
_entity_poly.pdbx_strand_id
1 'polypeptide(L)' 'MRSLFLCLSGACLLVLSSASGSMAATQTVTTKPTLENLPPGTSVYFDDKKCGAGMIAKYSKPQRRNQLKRECVKP' A
#
# COMPACT_ATOMS: atom_id res chain seq x y z
N MET A 1 -46.52 31.55 14.40
CA MET A 1 -46.83 30.84 13.14
C MET A 1 -45.59 30.95 12.25
N ARG A 2 -44.78 29.89 12.18
CA ARG A 2 -44.61 29.04 10.98
C ARG A 2 -43.98 29.78 9.79
N SER A 3 -42.65 29.79 9.72
CA SER A 3 -41.89 29.75 8.45
C SER A 3 -40.43 29.47 8.83
N LEU A 4 -39.97 28.22 8.96
CA LEU A 4 -39.62 27.34 7.85
C LEU A 4 -39.09 28.10 6.64
N PHE A 5 -37.84 28.57 6.75
CA PHE A 5 -36.93 28.67 5.62
C PHE A 5 -35.63 27.95 5.98
N LEU A 6 -35.77 26.62 6.07
CA LEU A 6 -34.71 25.71 5.66
C LEU A 6 -34.40 25.95 4.18
N CYS A 7 -33.20 25.56 3.77
CA CYS A 7 -32.67 25.48 2.40
C CYS A 7 -31.83 26.72 2.01
N LEU A 8 -30.59 26.62 1.54
CA LEU A 8 -29.85 25.44 1.06
C LEU A 8 -28.39 25.90 0.79
N SER A 9 -27.42 25.06 1.14
CA SER A 9 -26.11 24.89 0.46
C SER A 9 -25.13 26.08 0.48
N GLY A 10 -24.03 26.09 1.23
CA GLY A 10 -23.19 24.95 1.61
C GLY A 10 -22.29 24.47 0.47
N ALA A 11 -21.77 25.36 -0.39
CA ALA A 11 -20.76 24.99 -1.39
C ALA A 11 -19.36 25.03 -0.76
N CYS A 12 -19.07 24.05 0.10
CA CYS A 12 -17.72 23.76 0.55
C CYS A 12 -16.88 23.22 -0.62
N LEU A 13 -15.84 23.99 -0.97
CA LEU A 13 -14.50 23.55 -1.37
C LEU A 13 -14.33 22.05 -1.61
N LEU A 14 -14.29 21.63 -2.87
CA LEU A 14 -13.68 20.36 -3.25
C LEU A 14 -12.49 20.66 -4.16
N VAL A 15 -11.38 21.04 -3.51
CA VAL A 15 -10.05 20.88 -4.11
C VAL A 15 -9.84 19.38 -4.25
N LEU A 16 -10.14 18.87 -5.44
CA LEU A 16 -9.82 17.49 -5.83
C LEU A 16 -8.31 17.42 -6.02
N SER A 17 -7.57 17.34 -4.91
CA SER A 17 -6.20 16.87 -4.93
C SER A 17 -6.24 15.43 -5.41
N SER A 18 -6.05 15.24 -6.71
CA SER A 18 -5.71 13.97 -7.32
C SER A 18 -4.37 13.52 -6.74
N ALA A 19 -4.41 12.95 -5.54
CA ALA A 19 -3.37 12.08 -5.06
C ALA A 19 -3.40 10.87 -6.00
N SER A 20 -2.66 10.98 -7.12
CA SER A 20 -2.24 9.84 -7.90
C SER A 20 -1.40 8.99 -6.94
N GLY A 21 -2.07 8.08 -6.23
CA GLY A 21 -1.42 6.99 -5.54
C GLY A 21 -0.63 6.26 -6.62
N SER A 22 0.67 6.53 -6.68
CA SER A 22 1.58 5.75 -7.49
C SER A 22 1.42 4.32 -6.99
N MET A 23 0.69 3.51 -7.75
CA MET A 23 0.64 2.06 -7.62
C MET A 23 2.03 1.60 -8.01
N ALA A 24 3.00 1.77 -7.12
CA ALA A 24 4.36 1.34 -7.33
C ALA A 24 4.30 -0.17 -7.55
N ALA A 25 4.48 -0.59 -8.80
CA ALA A 25 4.50 -1.98 -9.20
C ALA A 25 5.53 -2.70 -8.32
N THR A 26 5.05 -3.57 -7.43
CA THR A 26 5.92 -4.32 -6.53
C THR A 26 6.70 -5.33 -7.37
N GLN A 27 8.01 -5.14 -7.49
CA GLN A 27 8.85 -5.98 -8.34
C GLN A 27 8.97 -7.41 -7.77
N THR A 28 9.01 -8.40 -8.65
CA THR A 28 9.37 -9.77 -8.29
C THR A 28 10.87 -9.96 -8.45
N VAL A 29 11.53 -10.44 -7.39
CA VAL A 29 12.96 -10.71 -7.37
C VAL A 29 13.20 -12.22 -7.31
N THR A 30 14.36 -12.65 -7.82
CA THR A 30 14.78 -14.05 -7.82
C THR A 30 15.69 -14.41 -6.64
N THR A 31 16.14 -13.42 -5.88
CA THR A 31 17.00 -13.58 -4.71
C THR A 31 16.25 -13.18 -3.44
N LYS A 32 16.45 -13.93 -2.36
CA LYS A 32 15.77 -13.65 -1.09
C LYS A 32 16.18 -12.26 -0.55
N PRO A 33 15.21 -11.38 -0.26
CA PRO A 33 15.51 -10.08 0.32
C PRO A 33 15.99 -10.21 1.77
N THR A 34 16.94 -9.36 2.14
CA THR A 34 17.55 -9.21 3.47
C THR A 34 17.38 -7.78 3.96
N LEU A 35 17.66 -7.54 5.25
CA LEU A 35 17.58 -6.19 5.81
C LEU A 35 18.56 -5.23 5.11
N GLU A 36 19.67 -5.75 4.60
CA GLU A 36 20.73 -4.97 3.99
C GLU A 36 20.42 -4.64 2.52
N ASN A 37 19.80 -5.57 1.78
CA ASN A 37 19.57 -5.40 0.34
C ASN A 37 18.19 -4.82 -0.03
N LEU A 38 17.23 -4.78 0.91
CA LEU A 38 15.91 -4.19 0.68
C LEU A 38 15.90 -2.72 1.18
N PRO A 39 15.66 -1.72 0.31
CA PRO A 39 15.58 -0.33 0.73
C PRO A 39 14.40 -0.07 1.69
N PRO A 40 14.54 0.80 2.69
CA PRO A 40 13.42 1.17 3.57
C PRO A 40 12.27 1.79 2.77
N GLY A 41 11.04 1.48 3.16
CA GLY A 41 9.82 1.94 2.48
C GLY A 41 9.42 1.11 1.25
N THR A 42 10.21 0.10 0.86
CA THR A 42 9.95 -0.70 -0.34
C THR A 42 9.37 -2.07 -0.02
N SER A 43 8.73 -2.65 -1.04
CA SER A 43 8.24 -4.03 -1.03
C SER A 43 8.71 -4.72 -2.30
N VAL A 44 8.96 -6.03 -2.19
CA VAL A 44 9.25 -6.92 -3.33
C VAL A 44 8.54 -8.24 -3.14
N TYR A 45 8.22 -8.90 -4.25
CA TYR A 45 7.77 -10.29 -4.25
C TYR A 45 8.98 -11.21 -4.40
N PHE A 46 8.99 -12.31 -3.65
CA PHE A 46 9.99 -13.36 -3.78
C PHE A 46 9.30 -14.71 -3.57
N ASP A 47 9.48 -15.63 -4.51
CA ASP A 47 8.92 -16.97 -4.37
C ASP A 47 9.82 -17.84 -3.49
N ASP A 48 9.56 -17.83 -2.19
CA ASP A 48 10.25 -18.67 -1.21
C ASP A 48 9.66 -20.08 -1.06
N LYS A 49 8.70 -20.45 -1.92
CA LYS A 49 8.00 -21.74 -1.93
C LYS A 49 7.25 -22.10 -0.63
N LYS A 50 7.00 -21.13 0.25
CA LYS A 50 6.27 -21.34 1.52
C LYS A 50 4.85 -20.80 1.51
N CYS A 51 4.44 -20.08 0.47
CA CYS A 51 3.06 -19.64 0.32
C CYS A 51 2.21 -20.72 -0.38
N GLY A 52 0.92 -20.77 -0.05
CA GLY A 52 -0.02 -21.72 -0.67
C GLY A 52 -0.22 -21.46 -2.17
N ALA A 53 -0.96 -22.35 -2.83
CA ALA A 53 -1.22 -22.25 -4.26
C ALA A 53 -1.86 -20.90 -4.64
N GLY A 54 -1.32 -20.26 -5.68
CA GLY A 54 -1.80 -18.96 -6.17
C GLY A 54 -1.39 -17.76 -5.32
N MET A 55 -0.49 -17.93 -4.36
CA MET A 55 0.04 -16.87 -3.50
C MET A 55 1.55 -16.72 -3.67
N ILE A 56 2.07 -15.52 -3.45
CA ILE A 56 3.50 -15.21 -3.46
C ILE A 56 3.91 -14.51 -2.16
N ALA A 57 5.14 -14.70 -1.69
CA ALA A 57 5.61 -13.99 -0.51
C ALA A 57 5.98 -12.54 -0.87
N LYS A 58 5.33 -11.59 -0.20
CA LYS A 58 5.69 -10.18 -0.21
C LYS A 58 6.58 -9.88 0.97
N TYR A 59 7.77 -9.38 0.67
CA TYR A 59 8.71 -8.89 1.66
C TYR A 59 8.71 -7.36 1.65
N SER A 60 8.57 -6.75 2.82
CA SER A 60 8.58 -5.29 2.96
C SER A 60 9.47 -4.85 4.10
N LYS A 61 10.19 -3.73 3.90
CA LYS A 61 10.99 -3.08 4.95
C LYS A 61 10.34 -1.76 5.31
N PRO A 62 9.67 -1.62 6.47
CA PRO A 62 9.07 -0.36 6.86
C PRO A 62 10.14 0.74 7.02
N GLN A 63 9.85 1.96 6.57
CA GLN A 63 10.83 3.06 6.59
C GLN A 63 11.39 3.39 7.97
N ARG A 64 10.59 3.21 9.03
CA ARG A 64 10.94 3.59 10.41
C ARG A 64 11.32 2.39 11.30
N ARG A 65 11.36 1.17 10.77
CA ARG A 65 11.65 -0.04 11.55
C ARG A 65 12.71 -0.89 10.84
N ASN A 66 13.75 -1.29 11.57
CA ASN A 66 14.80 -2.17 11.04
C ASN A 66 14.38 -3.64 11.12
N GLN A 67 13.28 -3.97 10.44
CA GLN A 67 12.76 -5.32 10.36
C GLN A 67 12.23 -5.60 8.96
N LEU A 68 12.30 -6.87 8.55
CA LEU A 68 11.65 -7.37 7.35
C LEU A 68 10.29 -7.94 7.77
N LYS A 69 9.24 -7.50 7.10
CA LYS A 69 7.92 -8.13 7.19
C LYS A 69 7.75 -9.07 6.00
N ARG A 70 7.23 -10.26 6.26
CA ARG A 70 6.88 -11.26 5.27
C ARG A 70 5.39 -11.57 5.39
N GLU A 71 4.66 -11.48 4.29
CA GLU A 71 3.27 -11.95 4.20
C GLU A 71 3.07 -12.71 2.90
N CYS A 72 2.16 -13.67 2.87
CA CYS A 72 1.72 -14.28 1.62
C CYS A 72 0.57 -13.46 1.06
N VAL A 73 0.70 -12.99 -0.18
CA VAL A 73 -0.36 -12.25 -0.87
C VAL A 73 -0.76 -12.96 -2.14
N LYS A 74 -1.97 -12.65 -2.61
CA LYS A 74 -2.33 -12.93 -3.99
C LYS A 74 -1.69 -11.83 -4.86
N PRO A 75 -0.82 -12.18 -5.82
CA PRO A 75 -0.13 -11.21 -6.67
C PRO A 75 -1.10 -10.37 -7.52
#